data_AF-A0A821PPY0-F1
#
_entry.id   AF-A0A821PPY0-F1
#
_cell.length_a   1.000
_cell.length_b   1.000
_cell.length_c   1.000
_cell.angle_alpha   90.00
_cell.angle_beta   90.00
_cell.angle_gamma   90.00
#
_symmetry.space_group_name_H-M   'P 1'
#
loop_
_entity.id
_entity.type
_entity.pdbx_description
1 polymer ?
#
loop_
_entity_poly.entity_id
_entity_poly.type
_entity_poly.pdbx_seq_one_letter_code
_entity_poly.pdbx_strand_id
1 'polypeptide(L)'
;MASARQQKPCVGCQNGVVTCTGCEKRFCLPHLNEHRQILDKRMDEVVHEHNQLREALNPQGSAPHLLSRIDEWEQASIRQIKDTAKQVRADLGACFDRTKHRLTNLLGHMAEQ
;
A
#
# COMPACT_ATOMS: atom_id res chain seq x y z
N MET A 1 35.11 58.26 -13.98
CA MET A 1 35.44 56.95 -14.60
C MET A 1 34.16 56.12 -14.63
N ALA A 2 33.62 55.86 -15.82
CA ALA A 2 32.39 55.07 -15.97
C ALA A 2 32.72 53.59 -15.73
N SER A 3 32.23 53.02 -14.63
CA SER A 3 32.34 51.59 -14.36
C SER A 3 31.44 50.85 -15.33
N ALA A 4 32.04 50.18 -16.32
CA ALA A 4 31.33 49.29 -17.22
C ALA A 4 30.73 48.16 -16.39
N ARG A 5 29.39 48.13 -16.27
CA ARG A 5 28.66 46.97 -15.71
C ARG A 5 29.09 45.74 -16.51
N GLN A 6 29.88 44.85 -15.91
CA GLN A 6 30.12 43.51 -16.45
C GLN A 6 28.79 42.78 -16.47
N GLN A 7 28.11 42.84 -17.61
CA GLN A 7 26.89 42.09 -17.85
C GLN A 7 27.29 40.62 -17.91
N LYS A 8 26.65 39.77 -17.10
CA LYS A 8 26.90 38.32 -17.17
C LYS A 8 26.62 37.84 -18.62
N PRO A 9 27.48 37.00 -19.21
CA PRO A 9 27.26 36.49 -20.55
C PRO A 9 26.00 35.61 -20.61
N CYS A 10 25.52 35.34 -21.82
CA CYS A 10 24.47 34.35 -22.02
C CYS A 10 24.98 32.95 -21.63
N VAL A 11 24.10 32.04 -21.20
CA VAL A 11 24.51 30.66 -20.87
C VAL A 11 24.94 29.88 -22.11
N GLY A 12 24.30 30.12 -23.26
CA GLY A 12 24.66 29.45 -24.53
C GLY A 12 25.65 30.23 -25.41
N CYS A 13 25.92 31.51 -25.13
CA CYS A 13 26.86 32.34 -25.89
C CYS A 13 27.32 33.57 -25.09
N GLN A 14 28.13 34.47 -25.64
CA GLN A 14 28.67 35.60 -24.85
C GLN A 14 27.71 36.81 -24.72
N ASN A 15 26.62 36.87 -25.48
CA ASN A 15 25.76 38.06 -25.58
C ASN A 15 24.45 37.93 -24.75
N GLY A 16 24.50 38.22 -23.44
CA GLY A 16 23.35 38.07 -22.53
C GLY A 16 22.54 39.36 -22.32
N VAL A 17 21.30 39.39 -22.81
CA VAL A 17 20.41 40.58 -22.71
C VAL A 17 19.31 40.47 -21.66
N VAL A 18 18.77 39.27 -21.44
CA VAL A 18 17.65 39.02 -20.52
C VAL A 18 18.08 38.07 -19.41
N THR A 19 17.61 38.30 -18.18
CA THR A 19 17.82 37.39 -17.04
C THR A 19 16.54 36.63 -16.76
N CYS A 20 16.60 35.31 -16.68
CA CYS A 20 15.50 34.49 -16.19
C CYS A 20 15.43 34.60 -14.66
N THR A 21 14.31 35.05 -14.11
CA THR A 21 14.12 35.20 -12.66
C THR A 21 14.03 33.87 -11.92
N GLY A 22 13.60 32.80 -12.60
CA GLY A 22 13.46 31.48 -11.98
C GLY A 22 14.78 30.73 -11.77
N CYS A 23 15.78 30.95 -12.63
CA CYS A 23 17.09 30.28 -12.52
C CYS A 23 18.29 31.23 -12.42
N GLU A 24 18.03 32.54 -12.36
CA GLU A 24 19.02 33.62 -12.25
C GLU A 24 20.09 33.66 -13.35
N LYS A 25 19.85 32.95 -14.46
CA LYS A 25 20.74 32.87 -15.63
C LYS A 25 20.41 33.94 -16.67
N ARG A 26 21.43 34.42 -17.39
CA ARG A 26 21.27 35.34 -18.51
C ARG A 26 21.26 34.62 -19.85
N PHE A 27 20.46 35.14 -20.77
CA PHE A 27 20.26 34.55 -22.09
C PHE A 27 20.21 35.64 -23.18
N CYS A 28 20.62 35.29 -24.40
CA CYS A 28 20.19 35.99 -25.60
C CYS A 28 18.77 35.54 -25.97
N LEU A 29 18.09 36.27 -26.86
CA LEU A 29 16.72 35.92 -27.26
C LEU A 29 16.56 34.48 -27.79
N PRO A 30 17.45 33.97 -28.67
CA PRO A 30 17.40 32.55 -29.09
C PRO A 30 17.50 31.55 -27.93
N HIS A 31 18.55 31.66 -27.11
CA HIS A 31 18.76 30.73 -26.00
C HIS A 31 17.69 30.87 -24.90
N LEU A 32 17.03 32.02 -24.78
CA LEU A 32 15.88 32.20 -23.90
C LEU A 32 14.66 31.39 -24.38
N ASN A 33 14.42 31.36 -25.70
CA ASN A 33 13.35 30.53 -26.27
C ASN A 33 13.64 29.04 -26.12
N GLU A 34 14.88 28.62 -26.37
CA GLU A 34 15.30 27.23 -26.11
C GLU A 34 15.14 26.87 -24.63
N HIS A 35 15.56 27.77 -23.73
CA HIS A 35 15.38 27.58 -22.29
C HIS A 35 13.91 27.38 -21.91
N ARG A 36 13.00 28.18 -22.48
CA ARG A 36 11.54 28.02 -22.27
C ARG A 36 11.04 26.68 -22.80
N GLN A 37 11.42 26.29 -24.00
CA GLN A 37 11.02 24.99 -24.57
C GLN A 37 11.51 23.81 -23.72
N ILE A 38 12.72 23.90 -23.14
CA ILE A 38 13.22 22.88 -22.22
C ILE A 38 12.38 22.84 -20.94
N LEU A 39 11.99 24.00 -20.40
CA LEU A 39 11.14 24.07 -19.22
C LEU A 39 9.74 23.51 -19.48
N ASP A 40 9.15 23.80 -20.63
CA ASP A 40 7.84 23.26 -21.01
C ASP A 40 7.87 21.73 -21.08
N LYS A 41 8.88 21.16 -21.74
CA LYS A 41 9.08 19.70 -21.80
C LYS A 41 9.23 19.08 -20.41
N ARG A 42 10.03 19.70 -19.53
CA ARG A 42 10.19 19.23 -18.15
C ARG A 42 8.90 19.32 -17.35
N MET A 43 8.08 20.35 -17.60
CA MET A 43 6.77 20.47 -16.96
C MET A 43 5.85 19.34 -17.41
N ASP A 44 5.84 19.02 -18.70
CA ASP A 44 5.07 17.89 -19.24
C ASP A 44 5.51 16.56 -18.61
N GLU A 45 6.82 16.35 -18.44
CA GLU A 45 7.38 15.18 -17.72
C GLU A 45 6.89 15.11 -16.26
N VAL A 46 6.96 16.21 -15.52
CA VAL A 46 6.49 16.28 -14.12
C VAL A 46 4.98 16.01 -14.03
N VAL A 47 4.19 16.57 -14.94
CA VAL A 47 2.74 16.32 -14.99
C VAL A 47 2.45 14.85 -15.29
N HIS A 48 3.22 14.23 -16.19
CA HIS A 48 3.09 12.81 -16.51
C HIS A 48 3.41 11.93 -15.31
N GLU A 49 4.56 12.15 -14.65
CA GLU A 49 4.97 11.42 -13.44
C GLU A 49 3.95 11.58 -12.31
N HIS A 50 3.45 12.81 -12.11
CA HIS A 50 2.40 13.08 -11.12
C HIS A 50 1.12 12.26 -11.40
N ASN A 51 0.69 12.18 -12.67
CA ASN A 51 -0.49 11.40 -13.03
C ASN A 51 -0.28 9.90 -12.81
N GLN A 52 0.89 9.37 -13.18
CA GLN A 52 1.25 7.97 -12.92
C GLN A 52 1.25 7.66 -11.42
N LEU A 53 1.86 8.52 -10.60
CA LEU A 53 1.85 8.37 -9.15
C LEU A 53 0.44 8.43 -8.58
N ARG A 54 -0.40 9.36 -9.05
CA ARG A 54 -1.79 9.46 -8.62
C ARG A 54 -2.60 8.20 -8.97
N GLU A 55 -2.38 7.62 -10.15
CA GLU A 55 -3.00 6.36 -10.55
C GLU A 55 -2.50 5.18 -9.72
N ALA A 56 -1.19 5.07 -9.49
CA ALA A 56 -0.58 4.02 -8.67
C ALA A 56 -1.02 4.09 -7.20
N LEU A 57 -1.17 5.31 -6.67
CA LEU A 57 -1.66 5.57 -5.31
C LEU A 57 -3.17 5.48 -5.19
N ASN A 58 -3.91 5.40 -6.29
CA ASN A 58 -5.37 5.35 -6.25
C ASN A 58 -5.82 4.02 -5.62
N PRO A 59 -6.29 3.99 -4.36
CA PRO A 59 -6.51 2.75 -3.62
C PRO A 59 -7.77 1.99 -4.06
N GLN A 60 -8.50 2.53 -5.03
CA GLN A 60 -9.88 2.17 -5.37
C GLN A 60 -10.08 0.70 -5.76
N GLY A 61 -9.02 -0.05 -6.08
CA GLY A 61 -9.16 -1.43 -6.59
C GLY A 61 -8.98 -2.56 -5.57
N SER A 62 -8.09 -2.43 -4.59
CA SER A 62 -7.58 -3.62 -3.88
C SER A 62 -7.64 -3.56 -2.36
N ALA A 63 -7.36 -2.41 -1.73
CA ALA A 63 -7.24 -2.35 -0.28
C ALA A 63 -8.56 -2.67 0.46
N PRO A 64 -9.73 -2.10 0.07
CA PRO A 64 -11.00 -2.43 0.72
C PRO A 64 -11.41 -3.90 0.53
N HIS A 65 -11.12 -4.46 -0.64
CA HIS A 65 -11.43 -5.86 -0.96
C HIS A 65 -10.53 -6.84 -0.18
N LEU A 66 -9.24 -6.52 0.00
CA LEU A 66 -8.33 -7.33 0.80
C LEU A 66 -8.74 -7.35 2.28
N LEU A 67 -9.15 -6.21 2.84
CA LEU A 67 -9.65 -6.14 4.21
C LEU A 67 -10.92 -6.98 4.40
N SER A 68 -11.89 -6.90 3.49
CA SER A 68 -13.09 -7.75 3.51
C SER A 68 -12.75 -9.25 3.48
N ARG A 69 -11.77 -9.65 2.66
CA ARG A 69 -11.33 -11.06 2.60
C ARG A 69 -10.63 -11.51 3.88
N ILE A 70 -9.90 -10.63 4.55
CA ILE A 70 -9.30 -10.91 5.85
C ILE A 70 -10.40 -11.13 6.89
N ASP A 71 -11.42 -10.27 6.92
CA ASP A 71 -12.56 -10.39 7.84
C ASP A 71 -13.35 -11.70 7.60
N GLU A 72 -13.59 -12.05 6.34
CA GLU A 72 -14.25 -13.31 5.97
C GLU A 72 -13.43 -14.53 6.44
N TRP A 73 -12.13 -14.51 6.19
CA TRP A 73 -11.23 -15.58 6.62
C TRP A 73 -11.18 -15.72 8.15
N GLU A 74 -11.12 -14.60 8.88
CA GLU A 74 -11.13 -14.59 10.33
C GLU A 74 -12.42 -15.22 10.88
N GLN A 75 -13.58 -14.78 10.37
CA GLN A 75 -14.87 -15.31 10.80
C GLN A 75 -15.01 -16.79 10.50
N ALA A 76 -14.57 -17.26 9.33
CA ALA A 76 -14.62 -18.66 8.96
C ALA A 76 -13.73 -19.51 9.89
N SER A 77 -12.52 -19.03 10.20
CA SER A 77 -11.57 -19.70 11.09
C SER A 77 -12.11 -19.82 12.52
N ILE A 78 -12.69 -18.75 13.04
CA ILE A 78 -13.32 -18.75 14.37
C ILE A 78 -14.46 -19.77 14.44
N ARG A 79 -15.32 -19.83 13.40
CA ARG A 79 -16.41 -20.80 13.34
C ARG A 79 -15.89 -22.23 13.35
N GLN A 80 -14.91 -22.54 12.49
CA GLN A 80 -14.31 -23.87 12.43
C GLN A 80 -13.74 -24.31 13.78
N ILE A 81 -12.96 -23.45 14.45
CA ILE A 81 -12.40 -23.75 15.77
C ILE A 81 -13.50 -24.02 16.79
N LYS A 82 -14.57 -23.20 16.80
CA LYS A 82 -15.70 -23.38 17.72
C LYS A 82 -16.44 -24.69 17.46
N ASP A 83 -16.69 -25.02 16.21
CA ASP A 83 -17.42 -26.22 15.82
C ASP A 83 -16.60 -27.48 16.17
N THR A 84 -15.31 -27.49 15.86
CA THR A 84 -14.41 -28.59 16.25
C THR A 84 -14.35 -28.74 17.77
N ALA A 85 -14.19 -27.65 18.51
CA ALA A 85 -14.16 -27.71 19.97
C ALA A 85 -15.48 -28.20 20.58
N LYS A 86 -16.62 -27.84 19.97
CA LYS A 86 -17.94 -28.34 20.38
C LYS A 86 -18.06 -29.85 20.13
N GLN A 87 -17.64 -30.31 18.95
CA GLN A 87 -17.68 -31.73 18.58
C GLN A 87 -16.83 -32.57 19.53
N VAL A 88 -15.57 -32.18 19.76
CA VAL A 88 -14.66 -32.91 20.65
C VAL A 88 -15.20 -33.00 22.08
N ARG A 89 -15.81 -31.93 22.60
CA ARG A 89 -16.44 -31.96 23.93
C ARG A 89 -17.62 -32.94 23.98
N ALA A 90 -18.46 -32.97 22.96
CA ALA A 90 -19.59 -33.88 22.88
C ALA A 90 -19.12 -35.35 22.79
N ASP A 91 -18.13 -35.62 21.95
CA ASP A 91 -17.58 -36.97 21.77
C ASP A 91 -16.95 -37.51 23.04
N LEU A 92 -16.21 -36.64 23.75
CA LEU A 92 -15.59 -36.98 25.02
C LEU A 92 -16.65 -37.27 26.10
N GLY A 93 -17.67 -36.43 26.20
CA GLY A 93 -18.79 -36.65 27.12
C GLY A 93 -19.48 -38.00 26.87
N ALA A 94 -19.81 -38.28 25.62
CA ALA A 94 -20.42 -39.55 25.23
C ALA A 94 -19.50 -40.76 25.51
N CYS A 95 -18.18 -40.59 25.40
CA CYS A 95 -17.21 -41.63 25.76
C CYS A 95 -17.20 -41.93 27.26
N PHE A 96 -17.23 -40.88 28.09
CA PHE A 96 -17.34 -41.03 29.54
C PHE A 96 -18.64 -41.72 29.95
N ASP A 97 -19.77 -41.32 29.38
CA ASP A 97 -21.07 -41.92 29.67
C ASP A 97 -21.11 -43.40 29.31
N ARG A 98 -20.60 -43.77 28.13
CA ARG A 98 -20.47 -45.17 27.71
C ARG A 98 -19.59 -45.97 28.68
N THR A 99 -18.46 -45.40 29.09
CA THR A 99 -17.52 -46.07 30.00
C THR A 99 -18.14 -46.27 31.38
N LYS A 100 -18.80 -45.24 31.91
CA LYS A 100 -19.52 -45.29 33.19
C LYS A 100 -20.61 -46.35 33.16
N HIS A 101 -21.47 -46.36 32.13
CA HIS A 101 -22.55 -47.33 32.00
C HIS A 101 -21.99 -48.77 31.95
N ARG A 102 -20.91 -48.99 31.20
CA ARG A 102 -20.25 -50.32 31.14
C ARG A 102 -19.74 -50.77 32.51
N LEU A 103 -19.10 -49.88 33.26
CA LEU A 103 -18.60 -50.20 34.60
C LEU A 103 -19.75 -50.49 35.58
N THR A 104 -20.82 -49.70 35.56
CA THR A 104 -22.00 -49.95 36.39
C THR A 104 -22.62 -51.32 36.10
N ASN A 105 -22.76 -51.69 34.83
CA ASN A 105 -23.34 -52.99 34.47
C ASN A 105 -22.46 -54.17 34.92
N LEU A 106 -21.13 -54.04 34.81
CA LEU A 106 -20.19 -55.07 35.30
C LEU A 106 -20.26 -55.24 36.81
N LEU A 107 -20.33 -54.14 37.56
CA LEU A 107 -20.46 -54.19 39.03
C LEU A 107 -21.79 -54.78 39.47
N GLY A 108 -22.89 -54.48 38.75
CA GLY A 108 -24.20 -55.09 39.00
C GLY A 108 -24.19 -56.60 38.84
N HIS A 109 -23.61 -57.10 37.74
CA HIS A 109 -23.48 -58.54 37.50
C HIS A 109 -22.61 -59.27 38.54
N MET A 110 -21.63 -58.60 39.13
CA MET A 110 -20.80 -59.17 40.19
C MET A 110 -21.50 -59.19 41.57
N ALA A 111 -22.50 -58.34 41.79
CA ALA A 111 -23.22 -58.28 43.07
C ALA A 111 -24.40 -59.27 43.16
N GLU A 112 -24.80 -59.87 42.03
CA GLU A 112 -25.88 -60.85 41.92
C GLU A 112 -25.40 -62.32 41.94
N GLN A 113 -24.09 -62.55 42.06
CA GLN A 113 -23.45 -63.87 42.26
C GLN A 113 -23.01 -64.09 43.70
#